data_AF-A0A7G2EBX6-F1
#
_entry.id   AF-A0A7G2EBX6-F1
#
_cell.length_a   1.000
_cell.length_b   1.000
_cell.length_c   1.000
_cell.angle_alpha   90.00
_cell.angle_beta   90.00
_cell.angle_gamma   90.00
#
_symmetry.space_group_name_H-M   'P 1'
#
loop_
_entity.id
_entity.type
_entity.pdbx_description
1 polymer ?
#
loop_
_entity_poly.entity_id
_entity_poly.type
_entity_poly.pdbx_seq_one_letter_code
_entity_poly.pdbx_strand_id
1 'polypeptide(L)'
;MEGRRQRLLVLCFGALAIIHLVQAQPPDQQGFISLDCGLPVNESPYTDPRTGLTFSSDADFILSGLRGEAGDDNTYIYRQYKDLRYFPDGIRNCYNLKVEQGINYLIRAGFGYGNYDGLNVYPKFDLHVGPNMWIAVDLEFGKDREIIYMTTSNLLQICLVKTGSTTPMISTLELRPLRNDSYLTQFGPLDLIYRRAYSSNSTGYIRYPDDIFDRKWDRYNEFETDVNTTLNVRSSSPFQVPEAVSRMGITPENASLPLRFYVSLDDDSDKVNVYFHFAEIQALRANDTREFDIELEEDIIQSAYSPTMLQSDTKYNLSPHKCSSGLCYLKLVRTPRSTLPPLISAIEAFKVVDFPYAETNPNDVAAMKDIEAFYGLKMISWQGDPCVPELLKWEDLKCSYTNKSTPPRIISLDLSSRGLKGVIAPAFQNLTELRKLDLSNNSFTGGVPEFLASMKSLSIINLNWNDLTGPLPKLLLDREKNGLKLTIQGNPKLCNDASCKNNNNQTYIVPVVASVASVLIIIAVLILILVFKKRRPTQVDSLPTVQHGLPDRPSIFTQTKRFTYSEVEALTDNFERVLGEGGFGVVYHGILNGTQPIAVKLLSQSSVQGYKEFKAEVC
;
A
#
# COMPACT_ATOMS: atom_id res chain seq x y z
N MET A 1 -9.34 46.03 -3.79
CA MET A 1 -10.14 44.86 -3.38
C MET A 1 -9.93 43.66 -4.32
N GLU A 2 -8.90 43.64 -5.18
CA GLU A 2 -8.53 42.44 -5.95
C GLU A 2 -7.51 41.52 -5.25
N GLY A 3 -6.67 42.02 -4.34
CA GLY A 3 -5.55 41.24 -3.77
C GLY A 3 -5.90 40.22 -2.68
N ARG A 4 -7.17 40.16 -2.25
CA ARG A 4 -7.64 39.23 -1.20
C ARG A 4 -8.37 37.99 -1.75
N ARG A 5 -8.64 37.95 -3.07
CA ARG A 5 -9.20 36.77 -3.76
C ARG A 5 -8.13 35.75 -4.16
N GLN A 6 -6.92 36.18 -4.49
CA GLN A 6 -5.84 35.26 -4.90
C GLN A 6 -5.22 34.45 -3.75
N ARG A 7 -5.21 34.95 -2.52
CA ARG A 7 -4.72 34.17 -1.36
C ARG A 7 -5.71 33.15 -0.83
N LEU A 8 -7.00 33.26 -1.18
CA LEU A 8 -8.00 32.24 -0.86
C LEU A 8 -8.03 31.11 -1.92
N LEU A 9 -7.60 31.39 -3.15
CA LEU A 9 -7.47 30.37 -4.20
C LEU A 9 -6.23 29.48 -4.02
N VAL A 10 -5.13 30.01 -3.49
CA VAL A 10 -3.90 29.22 -3.26
C VAL A 10 -4.03 28.25 -2.06
N LEU A 11 -4.90 28.55 -1.09
CA LEU A 11 -5.21 27.63 0.01
C LEU A 11 -6.19 26.50 -0.38
N CYS A 12 -6.90 26.62 -1.50
CA CYS A 12 -7.70 25.52 -2.04
C CYS A 12 -6.89 24.56 -2.91
N PHE A 13 -5.78 25.00 -3.53
CA PHE A 13 -4.93 24.10 -4.33
C PHE A 13 -3.88 23.34 -3.50
N GLY A 14 -3.55 23.78 -2.28
CA GLY A 14 -2.68 23.04 -1.36
C GLY A 14 -3.35 21.85 -0.65
N ALA A 15 -4.69 21.85 -0.57
CA ALA A 15 -5.47 20.72 -0.06
C ALA A 15 -5.88 19.71 -1.16
N LEU A 16 -5.64 20.05 -2.44
CA LEU A 16 -5.92 19.17 -3.59
C LEU A 16 -4.68 18.38 -4.06
N ALA A 17 -3.48 18.67 -3.53
CA ALA A 17 -2.25 17.99 -3.91
C ALA A 17 -1.95 16.68 -3.14
N ILE A 18 -2.76 16.32 -2.12
CA ILE A 18 -2.67 15.04 -1.40
C ILE A 18 -3.79 14.06 -1.83
N ILE A 19 -4.58 14.41 -2.86
CA ILE A 19 -5.58 13.52 -3.49
C ILE A 19 -5.04 12.92 -4.81
N HIS A 20 -3.79 13.19 -5.20
CA HIS A 20 -3.24 12.78 -6.49
C HIS A 20 -2.76 11.31 -6.62
N LEU A 21 -3.20 10.41 -5.73
CA LEU A 21 -3.18 8.96 -5.99
C LEU A 21 -4.59 8.33 -6.04
N VAL A 22 -5.65 9.12 -5.89
CA VAL A 22 -7.01 8.77 -6.36
C VAL A 22 -7.20 9.42 -7.73
N GLN A 23 -6.32 9.09 -8.67
CA GLN A 23 -6.52 9.47 -10.07
C GLN A 23 -7.64 8.60 -10.63
N ALA A 24 -8.85 9.16 -10.67
CA ALA A 24 -9.98 8.74 -11.52
C ALA A 24 -10.14 7.22 -11.70
N GLN A 25 -10.22 6.45 -10.59
CA GLN A 25 -10.74 5.09 -10.70
C GLN A 25 -12.20 5.19 -11.18
N PRO A 26 -12.61 4.38 -12.17
CA PRO A 26 -14.01 4.25 -12.54
C PRO A 26 -14.88 4.03 -11.28
N PRO A 27 -16.09 4.62 -11.18
CA PRO A 27 -16.93 4.47 -9.99
C PRO A 27 -17.18 3.01 -9.58
N ASP A 28 -17.16 2.10 -10.54
CA ASP A 28 -17.33 0.65 -10.38
C ASP A 28 -16.06 -0.10 -9.94
N GLN A 29 -14.90 0.57 -9.86
CA GLN A 29 -13.63 0.04 -9.34
C GLN A 29 -13.21 0.73 -8.03
N GLN A 30 -14.11 1.46 -7.38
CA GLN A 30 -13.82 2.20 -6.16
C GLN A 30 -13.30 1.25 -5.05
N GLY A 31 -12.12 1.57 -4.50
CA GLY A 31 -11.50 0.78 -3.44
C GLY A 31 -10.69 -0.43 -3.92
N PHE A 32 -10.62 -0.66 -5.24
CA PHE A 32 -9.75 -1.70 -5.79
C PHE A 32 -8.29 -1.27 -5.71
N ILE A 33 -7.42 -2.22 -5.40
CA ILE A 33 -5.97 -2.07 -5.56
C ILE A 33 -5.55 -3.10 -6.60
N SER A 34 -4.91 -2.65 -7.68
CA SER A 34 -4.44 -3.51 -8.77
C SER A 34 -3.02 -3.09 -9.11
N LEU A 35 -2.06 -3.82 -8.58
CA LEU A 35 -0.64 -3.54 -8.78
C LEU A 35 -0.08 -4.47 -9.84
N ASP A 36 0.53 -3.88 -10.86
CA ASP A 36 1.43 -4.56 -11.77
C ASP A 36 2.84 -4.45 -11.19
N CYS A 37 3.30 -5.55 -10.59
CA CYS A 37 4.52 -5.59 -9.81
C CYS A 37 5.72 -5.61 -10.76
N GLY A 38 6.58 -4.58 -10.70
CA GLY A 38 7.70 -4.43 -11.63
C GLY A 38 7.45 -3.42 -12.75
N LEU A 39 6.21 -2.94 -12.90
CA LEU A 39 5.86 -1.87 -13.84
C LEU A 39 6.69 -0.60 -13.53
N PRO A 40 7.33 0.04 -14.52
CA PRO A 40 8.14 1.23 -14.31
C PRO A 40 7.38 2.41 -13.69
N VAL A 41 8.04 3.16 -12.80
CA VAL A 41 7.46 4.36 -12.15
C VAL A 41 7.13 5.47 -13.14
N ASN A 42 7.86 5.55 -14.24
CA ASN A 42 7.63 6.53 -15.31
C ASN A 42 6.50 6.11 -16.25
N GLU A 43 6.02 4.86 -16.15
CA GLU A 43 4.90 4.39 -16.93
C GLU A 43 3.60 4.78 -16.24
N SER A 44 2.65 5.29 -17.03
CA SER A 44 1.34 5.65 -16.52
C SER A 44 0.52 4.39 -16.24
N PRO A 45 -0.39 4.41 -15.24
CA PRO A 45 -1.37 3.34 -15.07
C PRO A 45 -2.08 3.02 -16.38
N TYR A 46 -2.37 1.74 -16.61
CA TYR A 46 -3.00 1.27 -17.84
C TYR A 46 -4.27 0.49 -17.53
N THR A 47 -5.18 0.47 -18.49
CA THR A 47 -6.38 -0.37 -18.42
C THR A 47 -6.15 -1.66 -19.20
N ASP A 48 -6.26 -2.80 -18.53
CA ASP A 48 -6.18 -4.11 -19.20
C ASP A 48 -7.37 -4.26 -20.16
N PRO A 49 -7.15 -4.56 -21.45
CA PRO A 49 -8.23 -4.56 -22.44
C PRO A 49 -9.18 -5.76 -22.31
N ARG A 50 -8.79 -6.82 -21.58
CA ARG A 50 -9.61 -8.02 -21.40
C ARG A 50 -10.60 -7.87 -20.26
N THR A 51 -10.14 -7.28 -19.15
CA THR A 51 -10.92 -7.12 -17.92
C THR A 51 -11.49 -5.70 -17.81
N GLY A 52 -10.81 -4.68 -18.33
CA GLY A 52 -11.15 -3.28 -18.08
C GLY A 52 -10.61 -2.76 -16.74
N LEU A 53 -9.84 -3.56 -16.00
CA LEU A 53 -9.23 -3.15 -14.74
C LEU A 53 -8.04 -2.21 -14.99
N THR A 54 -7.93 -1.18 -14.16
CA THR A 54 -6.78 -0.27 -14.21
C THR A 54 -5.67 -0.75 -13.28
N PHE A 55 -4.50 -1.02 -13.82
CA PHE A 55 -3.29 -1.44 -13.09
C PHE A 55 -2.29 -0.28 -12.98
N SER A 56 -1.61 -0.19 -11.84
CA SER A 56 -0.57 0.79 -11.55
C SER A 56 0.72 0.13 -11.05
N SER A 57 1.82 0.87 -11.06
CA SER A 57 3.10 0.40 -10.51
C SER A 57 3.00 0.12 -9.00
N ASP A 58 3.78 -0.86 -8.55
CA ASP A 58 3.94 -1.24 -7.15
C ASP A 58 4.94 -0.37 -6.37
N ALA A 59 5.70 0.50 -7.04
CA ALA A 59 6.88 1.13 -6.47
C ALA A 59 6.65 1.95 -5.19
N ASP A 60 5.47 2.57 -5.05
CA ASP A 60 5.11 3.37 -3.86
C ASP A 60 4.67 2.51 -2.65
N PHE A 61 4.54 1.19 -2.83
CA PHE A 61 4.03 0.27 -1.82
C PHE A 61 5.13 -0.59 -1.18
N ILE A 62 6.35 -0.55 -1.72
CA ILE A 62 7.47 -1.40 -1.31
C ILE A 62 8.66 -0.57 -0.83
N LEU A 63 9.54 -1.17 -0.03
CA LEU A 63 10.78 -0.54 0.42
C LEU A 63 11.99 -0.90 -0.47
N SER A 64 12.01 -2.13 -0.99
CA SER A 64 13.13 -2.74 -1.72
C SER A 64 12.61 -3.60 -2.88
N GLY A 65 13.53 -4.22 -3.62
CA GLY A 65 13.22 -5.15 -4.71
C GLY A 65 13.62 -4.61 -6.09
N LEU A 66 13.91 -5.53 -7.00
CA LEU A 66 14.34 -5.26 -8.37
C LEU A 66 13.24 -5.66 -9.35
N ARG A 67 13.22 -5.01 -10.51
CA ARG A 67 12.27 -5.32 -11.58
C ARG A 67 12.86 -6.38 -12.51
N GLY A 68 12.00 -7.29 -12.96
CA GLY A 68 12.29 -8.26 -14.01
C GLY A 68 11.14 -8.31 -15.01
N GLU A 69 11.38 -9.00 -16.11
CA GLU A 69 10.38 -9.29 -17.13
C GLU A 69 10.30 -10.81 -17.23
N ALA A 70 9.09 -11.36 -17.11
CA ALA A 70 8.86 -12.77 -17.39
C ALA A 70 9.20 -13.00 -18.87
N GLY A 71 9.93 -14.09 -19.19
CA GLY A 71 10.21 -14.44 -20.58
C GLY A 71 8.93 -14.63 -21.40
N ASP A 72 9.08 -14.71 -22.73
CA ASP A 72 7.97 -14.90 -23.68
C ASP A 72 7.29 -16.27 -23.50
N ASP A 73 6.43 -16.37 -22.50
CA ASP A 73 5.55 -17.51 -22.26
C ASP A 73 4.12 -17.13 -22.67
N ASN A 74 3.66 -17.76 -23.75
CA ASN A 74 2.32 -17.55 -24.30
C ASN A 74 1.18 -17.99 -23.35
N THR A 75 1.48 -18.66 -22.23
CA THR A 75 0.50 -18.99 -21.19
C THR A 75 0.06 -17.76 -20.39
N TYR A 76 0.87 -16.70 -20.33
CA TYR A 76 0.54 -15.46 -19.63
C TYR A 76 -0.30 -14.51 -20.50
N ILE A 77 -1.60 -14.76 -20.51
CA ILE A 77 -2.56 -14.03 -21.36
C ILE A 77 -2.82 -12.58 -20.91
N TYR A 78 -2.56 -12.25 -19.64
CA TYR A 78 -2.81 -10.94 -19.07
C TYR A 78 -1.52 -10.14 -18.92
N ARG A 79 -1.60 -8.81 -19.09
CA ARG A 79 -0.43 -7.94 -19.12
C ARG A 79 0.35 -7.94 -17.80
N GLN A 80 -0.34 -7.95 -16.66
CA GLN A 80 0.25 -7.93 -15.32
C GLN A 80 1.05 -9.19 -14.92
N TYR A 81 1.24 -10.13 -15.84
CA TYR A 81 2.12 -11.30 -15.65
C TYR A 81 3.40 -11.19 -16.47
N LYS A 82 3.56 -10.12 -17.27
CA LYS A 82 4.74 -9.90 -18.12
C LYS A 82 5.85 -9.18 -17.37
N ASP A 83 5.50 -8.28 -16.46
CA ASP A 83 6.43 -7.68 -15.53
C ASP A 83 6.43 -8.45 -14.20
N LEU A 84 7.54 -8.37 -13.46
CA LEU A 84 7.62 -8.89 -12.10
C LEU A 84 8.54 -8.05 -11.21
N ARG A 85 8.25 -8.10 -9.92
CA ARG A 85 9.13 -7.63 -8.83
C ARG A 85 9.77 -8.85 -8.16
N TYR A 86 11.08 -8.83 -7.97
CA TYR A 86 11.80 -9.88 -7.24
C TYR A 86 12.68 -9.27 -6.13
N PHE A 87 12.91 -10.04 -5.06
CA PHE A 87 13.52 -9.56 -3.83
C PHE A 87 14.79 -10.36 -3.47
N PRO A 88 15.96 -10.02 -4.04
CA PRO A 88 17.20 -10.75 -3.77
C PRO A 88 17.73 -10.51 -2.35
N ASP A 89 17.47 -9.32 -1.80
CA ASP A 89 17.93 -8.85 -0.51
C ASP A 89 16.84 -8.99 0.57
N GLY A 90 17.27 -9.21 1.81
CA GLY A 90 16.38 -9.35 2.95
C GLY A 90 15.69 -10.72 3.03
N ILE A 91 15.21 -11.05 4.22
CA ILE A 91 14.46 -12.29 4.48
C ILE A 91 12.97 -12.07 4.26
N ARG A 92 12.43 -10.94 4.74
CA ARG A 92 11.01 -10.59 4.64
C ARG A 92 10.87 -9.27 3.89
N ASN A 93 10.15 -9.29 2.77
CA ASN A 93 9.90 -8.12 1.94
C ASN A 93 8.40 -7.89 1.83
N CYS A 94 7.94 -6.68 2.12
CA CYS A 94 6.50 -6.43 2.34
C CYS A 94 5.98 -5.27 1.50
N TYR A 95 4.78 -5.47 0.97
CA TYR A 95 3.92 -4.43 0.45
C TYR A 95 3.15 -3.78 1.60
N ASN A 96 3.07 -2.45 1.61
CA ASN A 96 2.34 -1.65 2.60
C ASN A 96 1.11 -1.03 1.94
N LEU A 97 -0.05 -1.67 2.12
CA LEU A 97 -1.29 -1.35 1.42
C LEU A 97 -2.25 -0.60 2.34
N LYS A 98 -2.74 0.56 1.90
CA LYS A 98 -3.81 1.29 2.61
C LYS A 98 -5.15 0.63 2.32
N VAL A 99 -5.85 0.23 3.36
CA VAL A 99 -7.13 -0.49 3.27
C VAL A 99 -8.13 0.06 4.28
N GLU A 100 -9.41 -0.26 4.10
CA GLU A 100 -10.42 -0.01 5.12
C GLU A 100 -10.35 -1.09 6.19
N GLN A 101 -10.49 -0.71 7.46
CA GLN A 101 -10.48 -1.64 8.59
C GLN A 101 -11.85 -2.31 8.76
N GLY A 102 -11.85 -3.60 9.09
CA GLY A 102 -13.06 -4.33 9.47
C GLY A 102 -13.91 -4.79 8.30
N ILE A 103 -13.36 -4.81 7.09
CA ILE A 103 -14.04 -5.34 5.90
C ILE A 103 -13.25 -6.50 5.31
N ASN A 104 -13.96 -7.40 4.64
CA ASN A 104 -13.34 -8.51 3.92
C ASN A 104 -12.73 -8.00 2.61
N TYR A 105 -11.48 -8.36 2.36
CA TYR A 105 -10.85 -8.24 1.06
C TYR A 105 -10.61 -9.61 0.47
N LEU A 106 -10.98 -9.80 -0.79
CA LEU A 106 -10.36 -10.81 -1.63
C LEU A 106 -8.99 -10.28 -2.04
N ILE A 107 -7.94 -11.02 -1.68
CA ILE A 107 -6.54 -10.69 -1.93
C ILE A 107 -5.99 -11.77 -2.86
N ARG A 108 -5.40 -11.36 -3.98
CA ARG A 108 -4.82 -12.27 -4.97
C ARG A 108 -3.37 -11.88 -5.26
N ALA A 109 -2.48 -12.85 -5.11
CA ALA A 109 -1.08 -12.75 -5.53
C ALA A 109 -0.87 -13.65 -6.75
N GLY A 110 -0.37 -13.07 -7.84
CA GLY A 110 -0.13 -13.78 -9.10
C GLY A 110 1.34 -13.80 -9.49
N PHE A 111 1.73 -14.86 -10.19
CA PHE A 111 3.13 -15.21 -10.43
C PHE A 111 3.38 -15.58 -11.89
N GLY A 112 4.09 -14.71 -12.62
CA GLY A 112 4.64 -14.99 -13.94
C GLY A 112 6.15 -15.21 -13.85
N TYR A 113 6.61 -16.44 -13.59
CA TYR A 113 8.06 -16.70 -13.45
C TYR A 113 8.81 -16.52 -14.76
N GLY A 114 8.33 -17.16 -15.84
CA GLY A 114 8.88 -17.03 -17.18
C GLY A 114 10.40 -17.24 -17.30
N ASN A 115 11.04 -17.90 -16.32
CA ASN A 115 12.50 -18.02 -16.21
C ASN A 115 13.25 -16.68 -16.34
N TYR A 116 12.72 -15.61 -15.73
CA TYR A 116 13.28 -14.25 -15.84
C TYR A 116 14.75 -14.12 -15.45
N ASP A 117 15.23 -15.00 -14.57
CA ASP A 117 16.60 -15.03 -14.05
C ASP A 117 17.53 -15.98 -14.82
N GLY A 118 17.01 -16.74 -15.79
CA GLY A 118 17.76 -17.71 -16.57
C GLY A 118 18.27 -18.93 -15.78
N LEU A 119 17.84 -19.10 -14.52
CA LEU A 119 18.32 -20.18 -13.65
C LEU A 119 17.58 -21.50 -13.88
N ASN A 120 16.37 -21.44 -14.43
CA ASN A 120 15.47 -22.58 -14.63
C ASN A 120 15.19 -23.33 -13.32
N VAL A 121 15.05 -22.59 -12.23
CA VAL A 121 14.73 -23.10 -10.89
C VAL A 121 13.51 -22.37 -10.39
N TYR A 122 12.39 -23.10 -10.24
CA TYR A 122 11.14 -22.52 -9.77
C TYR A 122 11.28 -21.93 -8.36
N PRO A 123 10.92 -20.65 -8.17
CA PRO A 123 10.98 -20.02 -6.86
C PRO A 123 10.10 -20.70 -5.81
N LYS A 124 10.65 -20.88 -4.60
CA LYS A 124 9.95 -21.31 -3.39
C LYS A 124 10.15 -20.28 -2.27
N PHE A 125 9.06 -19.87 -1.64
CA PHE A 125 9.05 -18.85 -0.59
C PHE A 125 7.68 -18.84 0.11
N ASP A 126 7.55 -18.14 1.23
CA ASP A 126 6.26 -18.05 1.93
C ASP A 126 5.57 -16.72 1.66
N LEU A 127 4.24 -16.73 1.56
CA LEU A 127 3.40 -15.55 1.63
C LEU A 127 2.87 -15.37 3.05
N HIS A 128 2.84 -14.12 3.50
CA HIS A 128 2.26 -13.74 4.78
C HIS A 128 1.24 -12.61 4.59
N VAL A 129 0.18 -12.65 5.41
CA VAL A 129 -0.78 -11.56 5.57
C VAL A 129 -0.62 -11.01 6.98
N GLY A 130 -0.17 -9.76 7.09
CA GLY A 130 0.33 -9.21 8.34
C GLY A 130 1.49 -10.08 8.88
N PRO A 131 1.48 -10.45 10.17
CA PRO A 131 2.50 -11.33 10.74
C PRO A 131 2.25 -12.81 10.47
N ASN A 132 1.07 -13.19 9.99
CA ASN A 132 0.66 -14.59 9.90
C ASN A 132 1.05 -15.18 8.54
N MET A 133 1.56 -16.42 8.58
CA MET A 133 1.84 -17.18 7.37
C MET A 133 0.51 -17.52 6.69
N TRP A 134 0.42 -17.19 5.40
CA TRP A 134 -0.71 -17.54 4.56
C TRP A 134 -0.45 -18.89 3.90
N ILE A 135 0.57 -18.99 3.06
CA ILE A 135 0.85 -20.21 2.29
C ILE A 135 2.30 -20.29 1.83
N ALA A 136 2.84 -21.50 1.75
CA ALA A 136 4.09 -21.78 1.06
C ALA A 136 3.86 -21.77 -0.46
N VAL A 137 4.54 -20.87 -1.16
CA VAL A 137 4.51 -20.77 -2.61
C VAL A 137 5.57 -21.69 -3.20
N ASP A 138 5.13 -22.51 -4.14
CA ASP A 138 5.98 -23.32 -5.00
C ASP A 138 5.53 -23.10 -6.45
N LEU A 139 6.34 -22.37 -7.22
CA LEU A 139 5.99 -21.98 -8.58
C LEU A 139 6.13 -23.13 -9.59
N GLU A 140 6.64 -24.29 -9.20
CA GLU A 140 6.61 -25.50 -10.01
C GLU A 140 5.16 -25.93 -10.34
N PHE A 141 4.25 -25.67 -9.42
CA PHE A 141 2.82 -25.96 -9.59
C PHE A 141 2.01 -24.76 -10.12
N GLY A 142 2.67 -23.62 -10.39
CA GLY A 142 2.21 -22.55 -11.30
C GLY A 142 0.91 -21.81 -10.96
N LYS A 143 0.35 -21.95 -9.76
CA LYS A 143 -0.94 -21.34 -9.42
C LYS A 143 -0.78 -19.96 -8.79
N ASP A 144 -1.68 -19.04 -9.13
CA ASP A 144 -1.98 -17.87 -8.31
C ASP A 144 -2.43 -18.29 -6.90
N ARG A 145 -2.38 -17.37 -5.95
CA ARG A 145 -2.95 -17.56 -4.60
C ARG A 145 -4.02 -16.53 -4.35
N GLU A 146 -5.12 -16.96 -3.74
CA GLU A 146 -6.23 -16.08 -3.38
C GLU A 146 -6.75 -16.39 -1.97
N ILE A 147 -6.92 -15.36 -1.14
CA ILE A 147 -7.45 -15.47 0.22
C ILE A 147 -8.50 -14.39 0.44
N ILE A 148 -9.53 -14.72 1.22
CA ILE A 148 -10.45 -13.73 1.79
C ILE A 148 -10.04 -13.48 3.23
N TYR A 149 -9.66 -12.23 3.50
CA TYR A 149 -9.14 -11.79 4.78
C TYR A 149 -9.88 -10.54 5.27
N MET A 150 -10.32 -10.56 6.52
CA MET A 150 -10.91 -9.40 7.19
C MET A 150 -9.80 -8.54 7.80
N THR A 151 -9.70 -7.29 7.38
CA THR A 151 -8.64 -6.37 7.82
C THR A 151 -8.80 -5.97 9.28
N THR A 152 -7.71 -6.05 10.04
CA THR A 152 -7.62 -5.66 11.45
C THR A 152 -7.24 -4.20 11.66
N SER A 153 -6.66 -3.57 10.63
CA SER A 153 -6.10 -2.22 10.64
C SER A 153 -6.31 -1.52 9.28
N ASN A 154 -6.02 -0.23 9.21
CA ASN A 154 -6.05 0.56 7.96
C ASN A 154 -4.78 0.43 7.11
N LEU A 155 -3.80 -0.33 7.60
CA LEU A 155 -2.61 -0.72 6.87
C LEU A 155 -2.53 -2.25 6.86
N LEU A 156 -2.55 -2.82 5.67
CA LEU A 156 -2.37 -4.24 5.44
C LEU A 156 -0.98 -4.48 4.85
N GLN A 157 -0.29 -5.47 5.41
CA GLN A 157 1.00 -5.91 4.88
C GLN A 157 0.85 -7.26 4.19
N ILE A 158 1.34 -7.36 2.95
CA ILE A 158 1.50 -8.62 2.24
C ILE A 158 2.99 -8.85 2.06
N CYS A 159 3.53 -9.90 2.67
CA CYS A 159 4.96 -10.13 2.71
C CYS A 159 5.35 -11.41 1.98
N LEU A 160 6.43 -11.32 1.22
CA LEU A 160 7.14 -12.45 0.64
C LEU A 160 8.35 -12.76 1.53
N VAL A 161 8.41 -13.99 2.05
CA VAL A 161 9.44 -14.43 3.00
C VAL A 161 10.30 -15.51 2.37
N LYS A 162 11.59 -15.25 2.29
CA LYS A 162 12.60 -16.17 1.76
C LYS A 162 12.83 -17.33 2.74
N THR A 163 12.55 -18.54 2.29
CA THR A 163 12.73 -19.78 3.10
C THR A 163 13.91 -20.64 2.66
N GLY A 164 14.44 -20.40 1.47
CA GLY A 164 15.52 -21.19 0.87
C GLY A 164 16.50 -20.36 0.04
N SER A 165 17.09 -21.00 -0.96
CA SER A 165 18.06 -20.36 -1.86
C SER A 165 17.41 -19.53 -2.96
N THR A 166 16.16 -19.82 -3.32
CA THR A 166 15.44 -19.13 -4.39
C THR A 166 15.01 -17.72 -3.98
N THR A 167 14.83 -16.86 -4.98
CA THR A 167 14.48 -15.46 -4.79
C THR A 167 12.95 -15.27 -4.84
N PRO A 168 12.32 -14.72 -3.79
CA PRO A 168 10.88 -14.42 -3.83
C PRO A 168 10.54 -13.42 -4.94
N MET A 169 9.42 -13.63 -5.62
CA MET A 169 8.95 -12.80 -6.72
C MET A 169 7.43 -12.73 -6.78
N ILE A 170 6.89 -11.69 -7.42
CA ILE A 170 5.46 -11.47 -7.63
C ILE A 170 5.25 -10.62 -8.88
N SER A 171 4.22 -10.94 -9.67
CA SER A 171 3.86 -10.21 -10.88
C SER A 171 2.64 -9.32 -10.71
N THR A 172 1.67 -9.76 -9.90
CA THR A 172 0.48 -8.95 -9.62
C THR A 172 0.03 -9.10 -8.18
N LEU A 173 -0.44 -7.99 -7.60
CA LEU A 173 -1.11 -7.97 -6.30
C LEU A 173 -2.44 -7.22 -6.44
N GLU A 174 -3.53 -7.96 -6.27
CA GLU A 174 -4.90 -7.48 -6.50
C GLU A 174 -5.71 -7.58 -5.20
N LEU A 175 -6.36 -6.49 -4.79
CA LEU A 175 -7.28 -6.46 -3.64
C LEU A 175 -8.65 -5.96 -4.09
N ARG A 176 -9.70 -6.67 -3.66
CA ARG A 176 -11.10 -6.36 -3.96
C ARG A 176 -11.89 -6.28 -2.64
N PRO A 177 -12.41 -5.11 -2.26
CA PRO A 177 -13.29 -5.02 -1.10
C PRO A 177 -14.57 -5.82 -1.38
N LEU A 178 -14.92 -6.69 -0.45
CA LEU A 178 -16.15 -7.46 -0.47
C LEU A 178 -17.19 -6.80 0.44
N ARG A 179 -18.44 -7.22 0.31
CA ARG A 179 -19.50 -6.74 1.20
C ARG A 179 -19.29 -7.28 2.62
N ASN A 180 -19.61 -6.45 3.60
CA ASN A 180 -19.51 -6.78 5.02
C ASN A 180 -20.45 -7.91 5.47
N ASP A 181 -21.45 -8.28 4.66
CA ASP A 181 -22.38 -9.38 4.91
C ASP A 181 -22.04 -10.66 4.13
N SER A 182 -20.89 -10.69 3.45
CA SER A 182 -20.42 -11.84 2.65
C SER A 182 -19.16 -12.47 3.24
N TYR A 183 -19.03 -13.80 3.13
CA TYR A 183 -17.89 -14.59 3.63
C TYR A 183 -17.55 -14.33 5.11
N LEU A 184 -18.58 -14.19 5.95
CA LEU A 184 -18.41 -13.99 7.39
C LEU A 184 -17.93 -15.28 8.07
N THR A 185 -16.73 -15.25 8.61
CA THR A 185 -16.12 -16.39 9.32
C THR A 185 -15.54 -15.91 10.66
N GLN A 186 -15.84 -16.66 11.72
CA GLN A 186 -15.25 -16.46 13.05
C GLN A 186 -14.01 -17.33 13.28
N PHE A 187 -13.67 -18.17 12.30
CA PHE A 187 -12.68 -19.25 12.45
C PHE A 187 -11.33 -18.94 11.80
N GLY A 188 -11.22 -17.80 11.14
CA GLY A 188 -10.02 -17.38 10.42
C GLY A 188 -10.27 -17.13 8.93
N PRO A 189 -9.25 -16.65 8.21
CA PRO A 189 -9.33 -16.32 6.79
C PRO A 189 -9.64 -17.54 5.91
N LEU A 190 -10.15 -17.28 4.70
CA LEU A 190 -10.54 -18.31 3.73
C LEU A 190 -9.57 -18.35 2.56
N ASP A 191 -8.67 -19.34 2.55
CA ASP A 191 -7.74 -19.59 1.44
C ASP A 191 -8.42 -20.40 0.34
N LEU A 192 -8.39 -19.93 -0.89
CA LEU A 192 -9.14 -20.50 -1.98
C LEU A 192 -8.52 -21.83 -2.44
N ILE A 193 -9.32 -22.90 -2.43
CA ILE A 193 -8.96 -24.19 -3.04
C ILE A 193 -9.40 -24.20 -4.51
N TYR A 194 -10.67 -23.90 -4.75
CA TYR A 194 -11.21 -23.68 -6.10
C TYR A 194 -12.48 -22.84 -6.08
N ARG A 195 -12.74 -22.17 -7.21
CA ARG A 195 -14.01 -21.50 -7.51
C ARG A 195 -14.45 -21.91 -8.91
N ARG A 196 -15.50 -22.73 -9.00
CA ARG A 196 -15.95 -23.36 -10.25
C ARG A 196 -17.33 -22.86 -10.63
N ALA A 197 -17.47 -22.39 -11.86
CA ALA A 197 -18.75 -22.14 -12.51
C ALA A 197 -19.04 -23.28 -13.49
N TYR A 198 -20.17 -23.96 -13.30
CA TYR A 198 -20.50 -25.14 -14.10
C TYR A 198 -21.10 -24.74 -15.44
N SER A 199 -20.41 -25.12 -16.53
CA SER A 199 -20.69 -24.63 -17.88
C SER A 199 -20.11 -25.56 -18.96
N SER A 200 -20.83 -25.69 -20.09
CA SER A 200 -20.40 -26.41 -21.29
C SER A 200 -19.15 -25.84 -21.98
N ASN A 201 -18.94 -24.52 -21.87
CA ASN A 201 -17.72 -23.88 -22.38
C ASN A 201 -16.68 -23.92 -21.27
N SER A 202 -15.72 -24.85 -21.36
CA SER A 202 -14.69 -25.10 -20.35
C SER A 202 -13.44 -24.22 -20.48
N THR A 203 -13.47 -23.17 -21.31
CA THR A 203 -12.27 -22.34 -21.54
C THR A 203 -12.38 -20.98 -20.84
N GLY A 204 -11.34 -20.65 -20.07
CA GLY A 204 -11.14 -19.33 -19.45
C GLY A 204 -11.94 -19.10 -18.17
N TYR A 205 -11.84 -17.86 -17.66
CA TYR A 205 -12.50 -17.42 -16.43
C TYR A 205 -13.69 -16.51 -16.73
N ILE A 206 -14.74 -16.61 -15.90
CA ILE A 206 -15.69 -15.50 -15.72
C ILE A 206 -15.12 -14.63 -14.60
N ARG A 207 -14.86 -13.35 -14.87
CA ARG A 207 -14.35 -12.37 -13.90
C ARG A 207 -14.83 -10.97 -14.29
N TYR A 208 -14.25 -9.91 -13.71
CA TYR A 208 -14.62 -8.55 -14.08
C TYR A 208 -14.47 -8.30 -15.60
N PRO A 209 -15.45 -7.64 -16.26
CA PRO A 209 -16.56 -6.89 -15.67
C PRO A 209 -17.84 -7.70 -15.37
N ASP A 210 -17.89 -9.00 -15.70
CA ASP A 210 -19.08 -9.83 -15.44
C ASP A 210 -19.30 -10.08 -13.94
N ASP A 211 -18.21 -10.15 -13.16
CA ASP A 211 -18.23 -10.19 -11.70
C ASP A 211 -17.72 -8.88 -11.11
N ILE A 212 -18.59 -8.17 -10.40
CA ILE A 212 -18.29 -6.89 -9.74
C ILE A 212 -17.24 -7.00 -8.64
N PHE A 213 -16.98 -8.20 -8.09
CA PHE A 213 -15.92 -8.43 -7.12
C PHE A 213 -14.64 -8.99 -7.76
N ASP A 214 -14.60 -9.11 -9.08
CA ASP A 214 -13.47 -9.65 -9.84
C ASP A 214 -12.97 -11.02 -9.33
N ARG A 215 -13.90 -11.85 -8.86
CA ARG A 215 -13.60 -13.26 -8.59
C ARG A 215 -13.34 -13.97 -9.92
N LYS A 216 -12.31 -14.81 -9.95
CA LYS A 216 -12.04 -15.70 -11.10
C LYS A 216 -12.86 -16.98 -10.92
N TRP A 217 -13.93 -17.14 -11.70
CA TRP A 217 -14.70 -18.37 -11.77
C TRP A 217 -14.18 -19.26 -12.88
N ASP A 218 -13.62 -20.40 -12.51
CA ASP A 218 -13.10 -21.39 -13.44
C ASP A 218 -14.25 -22.15 -14.08
N ARG A 219 -14.33 -22.16 -15.41
CA ARG A 219 -15.40 -22.86 -16.10
C ARG A 219 -15.11 -24.35 -16.12
N TYR A 220 -15.99 -25.14 -15.52
CA TYR A 220 -15.73 -26.56 -15.29
C TYR A 220 -16.97 -27.39 -15.61
N ASN A 221 -16.79 -28.47 -16.36
CA ASN A 221 -17.81 -29.51 -16.53
C ASN A 221 -17.09 -30.85 -16.73
N GLU A 222 -17.35 -31.80 -15.83
CA GLU A 222 -16.91 -33.19 -15.96
C GLU A 222 -18.15 -34.08 -16.07
N PHE A 223 -18.63 -34.26 -17.31
CA PHE A 223 -19.56 -35.33 -17.67
C PHE A 223 -20.96 -35.22 -17.06
N GLU A 224 -21.47 -33.99 -16.91
CA GLU A 224 -22.85 -33.76 -16.47
C GLU A 224 -23.67 -33.03 -17.55
N THR A 225 -25.00 -33.15 -17.45
CA THR A 225 -25.90 -32.52 -18.42
C THR A 225 -25.99 -31.03 -18.16
N ASP A 226 -25.62 -30.24 -19.17
CA ASP A 226 -25.70 -28.78 -19.10
C ASP A 226 -27.14 -28.28 -19.11
N VAL A 227 -27.37 -27.24 -18.31
CA VAL A 227 -28.61 -26.49 -18.27
C VAL A 227 -28.27 -25.00 -18.38
N ASN A 228 -29.00 -24.29 -19.23
CA ASN A 228 -28.82 -22.86 -19.39
C ASN A 228 -30.16 -22.13 -19.55
N THR A 229 -30.12 -20.81 -19.38
CA THR A 229 -31.24 -19.92 -19.66
C THR A 229 -30.76 -18.61 -20.27
N THR A 230 -31.61 -18.00 -21.08
CA THR A 230 -31.41 -16.63 -21.60
C THR A 230 -32.14 -15.58 -20.76
N LEU A 231 -32.95 -16.02 -19.79
CA LEU A 231 -33.71 -15.14 -18.91
C LEU A 231 -32.81 -14.54 -17.83
N ASN A 232 -33.20 -13.35 -17.35
CA ASN A 232 -32.44 -12.68 -16.32
C ASN A 232 -32.56 -13.40 -14.98
N VAL A 233 -31.43 -13.64 -14.30
CA VAL A 233 -31.39 -14.26 -12.98
C VAL A 233 -31.06 -13.19 -11.94
N ARG A 234 -31.98 -12.97 -11.00
CA ARG A 234 -31.81 -11.95 -9.96
C ARG A 234 -30.85 -12.44 -8.90
N SER A 235 -29.83 -11.63 -8.60
CA SER A 235 -28.94 -11.90 -7.48
C SER A 235 -29.57 -11.38 -6.18
N SER A 236 -29.92 -12.28 -5.26
CA SER A 236 -30.55 -11.92 -3.99
C SER A 236 -29.65 -12.12 -2.76
N SER A 237 -28.47 -12.69 -2.98
CA SER A 237 -27.56 -13.12 -1.93
C SER A 237 -26.41 -12.11 -1.73
N PRO A 238 -25.89 -11.93 -0.50
CA PRO A 238 -24.71 -11.09 -0.22
C PRO A 238 -23.49 -11.40 -1.08
N PHE A 239 -23.35 -12.65 -1.53
CA PHE A 239 -22.25 -13.07 -2.40
C PHE A 239 -22.32 -12.47 -3.81
N GLN A 240 -23.47 -11.93 -4.23
CA GLN A 240 -23.73 -11.37 -5.55
C GLN A 240 -23.07 -12.16 -6.69
N VAL A 241 -23.39 -13.45 -6.80
CA VAL A 241 -22.85 -14.33 -7.86
C VAL A 241 -23.21 -13.70 -9.21
N PRO A 242 -22.25 -13.59 -10.16
CA PRO A 242 -22.48 -12.92 -11.42
C PRO A 242 -23.55 -13.65 -12.24
N GLU A 243 -24.28 -12.89 -13.05
CA GLU A 243 -25.37 -13.43 -13.86
C GLU A 243 -24.87 -14.44 -14.90
N ALA A 244 -23.68 -14.20 -15.46
CA ALA A 244 -23.01 -15.13 -16.37
C ALA A 244 -22.78 -16.52 -15.76
N VAL A 245 -22.62 -16.61 -14.44
CA VAL A 245 -22.53 -17.89 -13.70
C VAL A 245 -23.92 -18.42 -13.37
N SER A 246 -24.82 -17.56 -12.88
CA SER A 246 -26.14 -17.97 -12.40
C SER A 246 -27.11 -18.39 -13.51
N ARG A 247 -26.84 -18.04 -14.77
CA ARG A 247 -27.61 -18.48 -15.94
C ARG A 247 -27.22 -19.87 -16.46
N MET A 248 -26.19 -20.47 -15.87
CA MET A 248 -25.66 -21.77 -16.25
C MET A 248 -25.74 -22.71 -15.04
N GLY A 249 -25.73 -24.00 -15.33
CA GLY A 249 -25.63 -25.03 -14.32
C GLY A 249 -25.60 -26.41 -14.92
N ILE A 250 -25.47 -27.40 -14.04
CA ILE A 250 -25.44 -28.81 -14.40
C ILE A 250 -26.47 -29.59 -13.59
N THR A 251 -26.90 -30.70 -14.18
CA THR A 251 -27.78 -31.72 -13.59
C THR A 251 -27.18 -33.09 -13.86
N PRO A 252 -27.41 -34.12 -13.01
CA PRO A 252 -26.81 -35.43 -13.22
C PRO A 252 -27.34 -36.05 -14.52
N GLU A 253 -26.48 -36.66 -15.33
CA GLU A 253 -26.90 -37.35 -16.58
C GLU A 253 -27.96 -38.42 -16.30
N ASN A 254 -27.78 -39.16 -15.21
CA ASN A 254 -28.79 -40.07 -14.67
C ASN A 254 -29.57 -39.37 -13.55
N ALA A 255 -30.81 -39.00 -13.81
CA ALA A 255 -31.67 -38.27 -12.88
C ALA A 255 -31.98 -38.99 -11.54
N SER A 256 -31.58 -40.26 -11.40
CA SER A 256 -31.68 -41.04 -10.16
C SER A 256 -30.41 -41.01 -9.31
N LEU A 257 -29.29 -40.50 -9.85
CA LEU A 257 -28.02 -40.40 -9.15
C LEU A 257 -27.83 -39.00 -8.53
N PRO A 258 -27.08 -38.89 -7.43
CA PRO A 258 -26.70 -37.60 -6.88
C PRO A 258 -25.60 -36.94 -7.73
N LEU A 259 -25.55 -35.60 -7.73
CA LEU A 259 -24.35 -34.88 -8.16
C LEU A 259 -23.29 -35.04 -7.10
N ARG A 260 -22.05 -35.31 -7.51
CA ARG A 260 -20.93 -35.55 -6.61
C ARG A 260 -19.79 -34.59 -6.91
N PHE A 261 -19.21 -34.05 -5.85
CA PHE A 261 -18.04 -33.20 -5.90
C PHE A 261 -17.04 -33.69 -4.86
N TYR A 262 -15.80 -33.21 -4.98
CA TYR A 262 -14.79 -33.46 -3.98
C TYR A 262 -13.96 -32.20 -3.71
N VAL A 263 -13.42 -32.11 -2.50
CA VAL A 263 -12.40 -31.13 -2.10
C VAL A 263 -11.21 -31.92 -1.57
N SER A 264 -10.03 -31.65 -2.14
CA SER A 264 -8.77 -32.18 -1.64
C SER A 264 -8.10 -31.12 -0.77
N LEU A 265 -7.56 -31.53 0.37
CA LEU A 265 -6.78 -30.74 1.31
C LEU A 265 -5.36 -31.31 1.38
N ASP A 266 -4.39 -30.44 1.68
CA ASP A 266 -2.99 -30.83 1.78
C ASP A 266 -2.68 -31.51 3.12
N ASP A 267 -3.42 -31.19 4.19
CA ASP A 267 -3.23 -31.72 5.54
C ASP A 267 -4.56 -32.25 6.12
N ASP A 268 -4.52 -33.40 6.79
CA ASP A 268 -5.69 -34.03 7.43
C ASP A 268 -6.29 -33.18 8.57
N SER A 269 -5.53 -32.25 9.13
CA SER A 269 -5.99 -31.32 10.17
C SER A 269 -6.72 -30.09 9.61
N ASP A 270 -6.61 -29.85 8.31
CA ASP A 270 -7.24 -28.72 7.64
C ASP A 270 -8.77 -28.82 7.68
N LYS A 271 -9.41 -27.65 7.67
CA LYS A 271 -10.86 -27.53 7.66
C LYS A 271 -11.32 -26.76 6.44
N VAL A 272 -12.48 -27.14 5.92
CA VAL A 272 -13.07 -26.58 4.72
C VAL A 272 -14.37 -25.83 5.00
N ASN A 273 -14.53 -24.69 4.31
CA ASN A 273 -15.80 -24.03 4.09
C ASN A 273 -16.16 -24.10 2.61
N VAL A 274 -17.39 -24.50 2.32
CA VAL A 274 -17.89 -24.71 0.96
C VAL A 274 -19.16 -23.89 0.77
N TYR A 275 -19.22 -23.18 -0.36
CA TYR A 275 -20.35 -22.37 -0.76
C TYR A 275 -20.91 -22.94 -2.06
N PHE A 276 -22.19 -23.31 -2.03
CA PHE A 276 -22.94 -23.86 -3.15
C PHE A 276 -23.88 -22.79 -3.68
N HIS A 277 -23.79 -22.49 -4.97
CA HIS A 277 -24.57 -21.45 -5.63
C HIS A 277 -25.60 -22.06 -6.55
N PHE A 278 -26.85 -21.66 -6.36
CA PHE A 278 -28.00 -22.22 -7.05
C PHE A 278 -28.84 -21.13 -7.68
N ALA A 279 -29.43 -21.45 -8.82
CA ALA A 279 -30.58 -20.73 -9.38
C ALA A 279 -31.46 -21.75 -10.12
N GLU A 280 -32.78 -21.73 -9.90
CA GLU A 280 -33.66 -22.53 -10.75
C GLU A 280 -33.81 -21.79 -12.09
N ILE A 281 -33.27 -22.40 -13.14
CA ILE A 281 -33.17 -21.81 -14.48
C ILE A 281 -33.98 -22.57 -15.53
N GLN A 282 -34.55 -23.71 -15.18
CA GLN A 282 -35.45 -24.47 -16.05
C GLN A 282 -36.91 -24.07 -15.81
N ALA A 283 -37.68 -23.91 -16.88
CA ALA A 283 -39.11 -23.70 -16.77
C ALA A 283 -39.79 -24.99 -16.24
N LEU A 284 -40.31 -24.91 -15.01
CA LEU A 284 -41.00 -26.02 -14.35
C LEU A 284 -42.46 -26.12 -14.83
N ARG A 285 -42.94 -27.33 -15.12
CA ARG A 285 -44.37 -27.60 -15.34
C ARG A 285 -45.12 -27.58 -14.01
N ALA A 286 -46.45 -27.50 -14.06
CA ALA A 286 -47.29 -27.41 -12.85
C ALA A 286 -47.09 -28.55 -11.83
N ASN A 287 -46.65 -29.73 -12.28
CA ASN A 287 -46.38 -30.89 -11.42
C ASN A 287 -44.87 -31.14 -11.22
N ASP A 288 -44.01 -30.30 -11.80
CA ASP A 288 -42.56 -30.45 -11.63
C ASP A 288 -42.14 -29.83 -10.30
N THR A 289 -41.31 -30.56 -9.57
CA THR A 289 -40.72 -30.11 -8.31
C THR A 289 -39.24 -30.45 -8.33
N ARG A 290 -38.40 -29.51 -7.90
CA ARG A 290 -36.98 -29.76 -7.65
C ARG A 290 -36.69 -29.53 -6.18
N GLU A 291 -36.40 -30.63 -5.49
CA GLU A 291 -36.04 -30.65 -4.08
C GLU A 291 -34.89 -31.64 -3.84
N PHE A 292 -33.85 -31.21 -3.12
CA PHE A 292 -32.69 -32.05 -2.83
C PHE A 292 -32.02 -31.67 -1.50
N ASP A 293 -31.34 -32.63 -0.90
CA ASP A 293 -30.47 -32.43 0.26
C ASP A 293 -29.07 -32.03 -0.20
N ILE A 294 -28.42 -31.15 0.57
CA ILE A 294 -27.04 -30.71 0.37
C ILE A 294 -26.19 -31.33 1.49
N GLU A 295 -25.27 -32.20 1.09
CA GLU A 295 -24.46 -33.00 2.01
C GLU A 295 -22.97 -32.70 1.83
N LEU A 296 -22.26 -32.62 2.95
CA LEU A 296 -20.80 -32.61 3.06
C LEU A 296 -20.41 -33.79 3.95
N GLU A 297 -19.79 -34.81 3.35
CA GLU A 297 -19.57 -36.11 3.97
C GLU A 297 -20.86 -36.76 4.49
N GLU A 298 -21.02 -36.80 5.81
CA GLU A 298 -22.21 -37.30 6.52
C GLU A 298 -23.06 -36.15 7.10
N ASP A 299 -22.58 -34.91 7.02
CA ASP A 299 -23.27 -33.73 7.54
C ASP A 299 -24.25 -33.16 6.49
N ILE A 300 -25.50 -32.95 6.92
CA ILE A 300 -26.51 -32.28 6.09
C ILE A 300 -26.39 -30.77 6.31
N ILE A 301 -25.89 -30.06 5.30
CA ILE A 301 -25.80 -28.59 5.30
C ILE A 301 -27.20 -27.98 5.21
N GLN A 302 -28.03 -28.52 4.32
CA GLN A 302 -29.40 -28.08 4.13
C GLN A 302 -30.24 -29.26 3.66
N SER A 303 -31.32 -29.55 4.39
CA SER A 303 -32.30 -30.55 3.97
C SER A 303 -33.41 -29.92 3.12
N ALA A 304 -33.98 -30.72 2.23
CA ALA A 304 -35.13 -30.40 1.39
C ALA A 304 -35.04 -29.02 0.72
N TYR A 305 -33.86 -28.68 0.20
CA TYR A 305 -33.63 -27.41 -0.47
C TYR A 305 -34.34 -27.39 -1.82
N SER A 306 -35.08 -26.30 -2.08
CA SER A 306 -35.73 -26.03 -3.36
C SER A 306 -35.29 -24.65 -3.86
N PRO A 307 -34.52 -24.56 -4.96
CA PRO A 307 -34.09 -23.27 -5.50
C PRO A 307 -35.27 -22.47 -6.05
N THR A 308 -35.21 -21.14 -5.93
CA THR A 308 -36.26 -20.25 -6.43
C THR A 308 -36.02 -19.90 -7.91
N MET A 309 -37.10 -19.87 -8.68
CA MET A 309 -37.06 -19.59 -10.13
C MET A 309 -36.41 -18.23 -10.43
N LEU A 310 -35.37 -18.24 -11.26
CA LEU A 310 -34.59 -17.09 -11.70
C LEU A 310 -34.08 -16.21 -10.55
N GLN A 311 -33.78 -16.83 -9.41
CA GLN A 311 -33.20 -16.15 -8.26
C GLN A 311 -31.99 -16.94 -7.75
N SER A 312 -30.85 -16.25 -7.69
CA SER A 312 -29.61 -16.81 -7.15
C SER A 312 -29.63 -16.81 -5.62
N ASP A 313 -29.27 -17.95 -5.05
CA ASP A 313 -29.11 -18.19 -3.62
C ASP A 313 -27.82 -19.00 -3.35
N THR A 314 -27.28 -18.87 -2.14
CA THR A 314 -26.04 -19.54 -1.71
C THR A 314 -26.29 -20.31 -0.42
N LYS A 315 -25.95 -21.60 -0.39
CA LYS A 315 -25.92 -22.43 0.84
C LYS A 315 -24.49 -22.80 1.18
N TYR A 316 -24.16 -22.87 2.46
CA TYR A 316 -22.80 -23.11 2.93
C TYR A 316 -22.80 -23.68 4.33
N ASN A 317 -21.72 -24.38 4.70
CA ASN A 317 -21.53 -24.84 6.08
C ASN A 317 -21.10 -23.66 6.97
N LEU A 318 -21.82 -23.44 8.08
CA LEU A 318 -21.52 -22.36 9.03
C LEU A 318 -20.26 -22.63 9.87
N SER A 319 -20.01 -23.92 10.15
CA SER A 319 -18.83 -24.38 10.90
C SER A 319 -17.88 -25.10 9.94
N PRO A 320 -16.57 -24.80 9.96
CA PRO A 320 -15.60 -25.47 9.12
C PRO A 320 -15.56 -26.97 9.39
N HIS A 321 -15.67 -27.76 8.33
CA HIS A 321 -15.71 -29.21 8.40
C HIS A 321 -14.31 -29.78 8.24
N LYS A 322 -13.96 -30.82 8.99
CA LYS A 322 -12.68 -31.51 8.88
C LYS A 322 -12.84 -32.73 7.98
N CYS A 323 -12.11 -32.79 6.87
CA CYS A 323 -12.21 -33.89 5.93
C CYS A 323 -11.56 -35.18 6.46
N SER A 324 -12.04 -36.33 5.99
CA SER A 324 -11.44 -37.63 6.31
C SER A 324 -10.29 -37.92 5.34
N SER A 325 -9.08 -38.09 5.85
CA SER A 325 -7.88 -38.38 5.04
C SER A 325 -7.64 -37.35 3.91
N GLY A 326 -7.85 -36.06 4.22
CA GLY A 326 -7.58 -34.96 3.29
C GLY A 326 -8.56 -34.86 2.12
N LEU A 327 -9.64 -35.65 2.10
CA LEU A 327 -10.63 -35.63 1.03
C LEU A 327 -12.03 -35.47 1.60
N CYS A 328 -12.76 -34.47 1.12
CA CYS A 328 -14.18 -34.25 1.43
C CYS A 328 -15.03 -34.58 0.20
N TYR A 329 -16.05 -35.42 0.36
CA TYR A 329 -17.08 -35.70 -0.62
C TYR A 329 -18.30 -34.82 -0.38
N LEU A 330 -18.81 -34.20 -1.45
CA LEU A 330 -20.00 -33.37 -1.39
C LEU A 330 -21.05 -33.95 -2.32
N LYS A 331 -22.30 -33.95 -1.89
CA LYS A 331 -23.39 -34.56 -2.65
C LYS A 331 -24.61 -33.66 -2.66
N LEU A 332 -25.27 -33.63 -3.80
CA LEU A 332 -26.65 -33.14 -3.91
C LEU A 332 -27.54 -34.34 -4.16
N VAL A 333 -28.45 -34.61 -3.24
CA VAL A 333 -29.25 -35.85 -3.24
C VAL A 333 -30.72 -35.52 -3.43
N ARG A 334 -31.31 -36.01 -4.52
CA ARG A 334 -32.73 -35.81 -4.82
C ARG A 334 -33.60 -36.40 -3.70
N THR A 335 -34.57 -35.63 -3.19
CA THR A 335 -35.53 -36.16 -2.21
C THR A 335 -36.63 -36.99 -2.90
N PRO A 336 -37.34 -37.87 -2.17
CA PRO A 336 -38.49 -38.61 -2.71
C PRO A 336 -39.65 -37.73 -3.19
N ARG A 337 -39.73 -36.47 -2.75
CA ARG A 337 -40.78 -35.52 -3.16
C ARG A 337 -40.49 -34.84 -4.49
N SER A 338 -39.21 -34.78 -4.88
CA SER A 338 -38.78 -34.13 -6.10
C SER A 338 -39.09 -34.98 -7.33
N THR A 339 -39.58 -34.36 -8.41
CA THR A 339 -39.74 -35.01 -9.72
C THR A 339 -38.50 -34.83 -10.60
N LEU A 340 -37.70 -33.79 -10.33
CA LEU A 340 -36.49 -33.45 -11.06
C LEU A 340 -35.22 -33.78 -10.25
N PRO A 341 -34.09 -34.04 -10.93
CA PRO A 341 -32.80 -34.21 -10.26
C PRO A 341 -32.26 -32.91 -9.66
N PRO A 342 -31.18 -32.93 -8.86
CA PRO A 342 -30.54 -31.72 -8.36
C PRO A 342 -29.93 -30.88 -9.49
N LEU A 343 -29.80 -29.58 -9.27
CA LEU A 343 -29.17 -28.65 -10.20
C LEU A 343 -28.26 -27.71 -9.41
N ILE A 344 -27.11 -27.35 -9.96
CA ILE A 344 -26.19 -26.37 -9.36
C ILE A 344 -25.55 -25.48 -10.41
N SER A 345 -25.32 -24.20 -10.08
CA SER A 345 -24.66 -23.23 -10.94
C SER A 345 -23.16 -23.16 -10.69
N ALA A 346 -22.74 -23.12 -9.41
CA ALA A 346 -21.32 -22.98 -9.06
C ALA A 346 -21.01 -23.48 -7.65
N ILE A 347 -19.73 -23.75 -7.39
CA ILE A 347 -19.20 -24.09 -6.06
C ILE A 347 -17.91 -23.29 -5.80
N GLU A 348 -17.79 -22.77 -4.58
CA GLU A 348 -16.53 -22.28 -4.02
C GLU A 348 -16.12 -23.18 -2.84
N ALA A 349 -14.84 -23.56 -2.78
CA ALA A 349 -14.27 -24.28 -1.66
C ALA A 349 -13.05 -23.54 -1.13
N PHE A 350 -13.00 -23.37 0.19
CA PHE A 350 -11.94 -22.66 0.89
C PHE A 350 -11.39 -23.49 2.04
N LYS A 351 -10.07 -23.46 2.21
CA LYS A 351 -9.40 -23.88 3.43
C LYS A 351 -9.49 -22.75 4.45
N VAL A 352 -9.82 -23.09 5.69
CA VAL A 352 -9.78 -22.13 6.79
C VAL A 352 -8.38 -22.07 7.37
N VAL A 353 -7.77 -20.89 7.33
CA VAL A 353 -6.37 -20.69 7.77
C VAL A 353 -6.34 -20.22 9.22
N ASP A 354 -5.47 -20.82 10.02
CA ASP A 354 -5.20 -20.36 11.38
C ASP A 354 -4.16 -19.23 11.38
N PHE A 355 -4.56 -18.04 11.85
CA PHE A 355 -3.71 -16.86 12.00
C PHE A 355 -3.46 -16.62 13.50
N PRO A 356 -2.50 -17.32 14.11
CA PRO A 356 -2.39 -17.38 15.56
C PRO A 356 -1.76 -16.13 16.19
N TYR A 357 -1.01 -15.34 15.41
CA TYR A 357 -0.27 -14.19 15.92
C TYR A 357 -1.14 -12.93 15.95
N ALA A 358 -1.26 -12.35 17.13
CA ALA A 358 -1.62 -10.95 17.30
C ALA A 358 -0.45 -10.07 16.86
N GLU A 359 -0.78 -9.01 16.11
CA GLU A 359 0.18 -7.99 15.70
C GLU A 359 0.85 -7.30 16.90
N THR A 360 2.05 -6.76 16.68
CA THR A 360 2.73 -5.89 17.64
C THR A 360 1.80 -4.76 18.08
N ASN A 361 1.91 -4.38 19.35
CA ASN A 361 1.07 -3.32 19.88
C ASN A 361 1.09 -2.07 18.97
N PRO A 362 -0.08 -1.56 18.55
CA PRO A 362 -0.17 -0.55 17.52
C PRO A 362 0.53 0.76 17.90
N ASN A 363 0.62 1.09 19.19
CA ASN A 363 1.36 2.28 19.65
C ASN A 363 2.87 2.11 19.47
N ASP A 364 3.39 0.90 19.69
CA ASP A 364 4.80 0.60 19.48
C ASP A 364 5.12 0.62 17.96
N VAL A 365 4.23 0.06 17.12
CA VAL A 365 4.36 0.12 15.65
C VAL A 365 4.34 1.57 15.14
N ALA A 366 3.41 2.39 15.61
CA ALA A 366 3.31 3.80 15.24
C ALA A 366 4.57 4.58 15.67
N ALA A 367 5.04 4.36 16.90
CA ALA A 367 6.26 4.99 17.40
C ALA A 367 7.49 4.63 16.55
N MET A 368 7.62 3.37 16.16
CA MET A 368 8.72 2.93 15.29
C MET A 368 8.66 3.58 13.91
N LYS A 369 7.48 3.67 13.30
CA LYS A 369 7.31 4.36 12.00
C LYS A 369 7.62 5.86 12.09
N ASP A 370 7.23 6.50 13.18
CA ASP A 370 7.57 7.90 13.43
C ASP A 370 9.08 8.09 13.59
N ILE A 371 9.77 7.17 14.27
CA ILE A 371 11.24 7.17 14.41
C ILE A 371 11.91 6.97 13.03
N GLU A 372 11.44 6.02 12.24
CA GLU A 372 11.94 5.79 10.87
C GLU A 372 11.79 7.04 10.00
N ALA A 373 10.60 7.64 10.00
CA ALA A 373 10.32 8.84 9.23
C ALA A 373 11.15 10.04 9.71
N PHE A 374 11.29 10.23 11.03
CA PHE A 374 12.03 11.35 11.61
C PHE A 374 13.51 11.33 11.24
N TYR A 375 14.13 10.13 11.20
CA TYR A 375 15.55 9.97 10.89
C TYR A 375 15.83 9.57 9.44
N GLY A 376 14.79 9.36 8.62
CA GLY A 376 14.93 8.89 7.25
C GLY A 376 15.55 7.49 7.16
N LEU A 377 15.24 6.61 8.12
CA LEU A 377 15.74 5.23 8.13
C LEU A 377 15.08 4.43 7.01
N LYS A 378 15.89 3.67 6.28
CA LYS A 378 15.45 2.73 5.25
C LYS A 378 16.15 1.39 5.45
N MET A 379 15.63 0.60 6.37
CA MET A 379 16.23 -0.68 6.75
C MET A 379 15.50 -1.84 6.11
N ILE A 380 16.20 -2.62 5.27
CA ILE A 380 15.61 -3.78 4.59
C ILE A 380 15.12 -4.82 5.59
N SER A 381 15.78 -4.96 6.74
CA SER A 381 15.39 -5.86 7.83
C SER A 381 14.20 -5.36 8.66
N TRP A 382 13.74 -4.13 8.45
CA TRP A 382 12.59 -3.52 9.15
C TRP A 382 11.35 -3.46 8.25
N GLN A 383 11.02 -4.58 7.61
CA GLN A 383 9.80 -4.71 6.82
C GLN A 383 8.84 -5.65 7.53
N GLY A 384 7.53 -5.43 7.45
CA GLY A 384 6.51 -6.25 8.12
C GLY A 384 6.28 -5.88 9.59
N ASP A 385 5.66 -6.77 10.35
CA ASP A 385 5.41 -6.54 11.78
C ASP A 385 6.72 -6.54 12.61
N PRO A 386 6.96 -5.56 13.50
CA PRO A 386 8.24 -5.42 14.20
C PRO A 386 8.64 -6.63 15.06
N CYS A 387 7.69 -7.30 15.72
CA CYS A 387 7.97 -8.35 16.69
C CYS A 387 7.63 -9.76 16.20
N VAL A 388 6.61 -9.94 15.36
CA VAL A 388 6.08 -11.26 15.03
C VAL A 388 6.12 -11.58 13.52
N PRO A 389 6.30 -12.87 13.17
CA PRO A 389 6.66 -13.97 14.06
C PRO A 389 8.09 -13.77 14.60
N GLU A 390 8.42 -14.36 15.76
CA GLU A 390 9.68 -14.09 16.46
C GLU A 390 10.94 -14.31 15.59
N LEU A 391 10.87 -15.26 14.65
CA LEU A 391 11.94 -15.57 13.69
C LEU A 391 12.15 -14.48 12.63
N LEU A 392 11.15 -13.62 12.39
CA LEU A 392 11.18 -12.52 11.40
C LEU A 392 11.12 -11.14 12.07
N LYS A 393 11.27 -11.09 13.39
CA LYS A 393 11.38 -9.87 14.17
C LYS A 393 12.45 -8.96 13.58
N TRP A 394 12.21 -7.65 13.58
CA TRP A 394 13.18 -6.67 13.10
C TRP A 394 14.52 -6.79 13.83
N GLU A 395 15.58 -6.49 13.10
CA GLU A 395 16.91 -6.37 13.68
C GLU A 395 16.95 -5.25 14.72
N ASP A 396 17.89 -5.36 15.65
CA ASP A 396 18.18 -4.36 16.69
C ASP A 396 17.09 -4.13 17.76
N LEU A 397 15.98 -4.85 17.68
CA LEU A 397 14.95 -4.79 18.71
C LEU A 397 14.81 -6.11 19.50
N LYS A 398 14.28 -6.01 20.71
CA LYS A 398 13.78 -7.16 21.47
C LYS A 398 12.35 -6.88 21.90
N CYS A 399 11.51 -7.90 21.81
CA CYS A 399 10.13 -7.83 22.22
C CYS A 399 9.83 -8.75 23.40
N SER A 400 8.78 -8.43 24.15
CA SER A 400 8.21 -9.34 25.13
C SER A 400 7.13 -10.21 24.49
N TYR A 401 7.18 -11.51 24.74
CA TYR A 401 6.18 -12.48 24.29
C TYR A 401 5.52 -13.14 25.50
N THR A 402 4.18 -13.13 25.54
CA THR A 402 3.40 -13.84 26.55
C THR A 402 2.78 -15.10 25.94
N ASN A 403 2.07 -14.95 24.82
CA ASN A 403 1.56 -16.02 23.96
C ASN A 403 1.32 -15.43 22.56
N LYS A 404 0.95 -16.27 21.58
CA LYS A 404 0.74 -15.82 20.20
C LYS A 404 -0.43 -14.82 20.08
N SER A 405 -1.47 -14.94 20.90
CA SER A 405 -2.69 -14.11 20.84
C SER A 405 -2.60 -12.79 21.60
N THR A 406 -1.49 -12.51 22.28
CA THR A 406 -1.27 -11.26 23.04
C THR A 406 -0.31 -10.37 22.27
N PRO A 407 -0.68 -9.11 21.95
CA PRO A 407 0.20 -8.19 21.23
C PRO A 407 1.57 -8.05 21.91
N PRO A 408 2.68 -8.39 21.24
CA PRO A 408 4.01 -8.19 21.79
C PRO A 408 4.34 -6.70 21.94
N ARG A 409 5.24 -6.40 22.87
CA ARG A 409 5.71 -5.04 23.17
C ARG A 409 7.20 -4.91 22.94
N ILE A 410 7.66 -3.77 22.44
CA ILE A 410 9.09 -3.50 22.24
C ILE A 410 9.72 -3.15 23.60
N ILE A 411 10.71 -3.94 24.03
CA ILE A 411 11.38 -3.79 25.34
C ILE A 411 12.85 -3.39 25.22
N SER A 412 13.45 -3.53 24.04
CA SER A 412 14.82 -3.08 23.78
C SER A 412 14.88 -2.53 22.35
N LEU A 413 15.58 -1.42 22.18
CA LEU A 413 15.85 -0.82 20.89
C LEU A 413 17.31 -0.35 20.84
N ASP A 414 18.03 -0.80 19.83
CA ASP A 414 19.42 -0.44 19.56
C ASP A 414 19.49 0.33 18.24
N LEU A 415 19.85 1.61 18.30
CA LEU A 415 20.12 2.44 17.12
C LEU A 415 21.53 2.99 17.18
N SER A 416 22.44 2.25 17.82
CA SER A 416 23.82 2.65 17.92
C SER A 416 24.52 2.60 16.55
N SER A 417 25.48 3.50 16.33
CA SER A 417 26.33 3.50 15.12
C SER A 417 25.57 3.60 13.80
N ARG A 418 24.43 4.30 13.77
CA ARG A 418 23.60 4.48 12.55
C ARG A 418 23.78 5.83 11.88
N GLY A 419 24.71 6.66 12.37
CA GLY A 419 24.96 8.00 11.84
C GLY A 419 23.77 8.95 11.99
N LEU A 420 22.91 8.71 12.99
CA LEU A 420 21.70 9.51 13.23
C LEU A 420 22.09 10.93 13.64
N LYS A 421 21.33 11.90 13.15
CA LYS A 421 21.58 13.33 13.34
C LYS A 421 20.36 14.05 13.90
N GLY A 422 20.56 15.28 14.35
CA GLY A 422 19.49 16.11 14.90
C GLY A 422 19.26 15.82 16.38
N VAL A 423 18.05 16.09 16.86
CA VAL A 423 17.68 15.87 18.27
C VAL A 423 17.15 14.45 18.48
N ILE A 424 17.11 14.00 19.74
CA ILE A 424 16.44 12.74 20.10
C ILE A 424 14.92 12.93 19.95
N ALA A 425 14.30 12.10 19.12
CA ALA A 425 12.91 12.25 18.66
C ALA A 425 11.90 12.04 19.81
N PRO A 426 10.84 12.86 19.91
CA PRO A 426 9.79 12.66 20.91
C PRO A 426 9.07 11.31 20.80
N ALA A 427 9.04 10.70 19.60
CA ALA A 427 8.37 9.42 19.34
C ALA A 427 8.88 8.27 20.22
N PHE A 428 10.13 8.31 20.71
CA PHE A 428 10.64 7.32 21.66
C PHE A 428 9.80 7.23 22.95
N GLN A 429 9.14 8.32 23.37
CA GLN A 429 8.28 8.33 24.55
C GLN A 429 7.10 7.35 24.46
N ASN A 430 6.63 7.06 23.24
CA ASN A 430 5.48 6.19 23.00
C ASN A 430 5.79 4.70 23.18
N LEU A 431 7.08 4.31 23.20
CA LEU A 431 7.54 2.97 23.53
C LEU A 431 7.47 2.74 25.05
N THR A 432 6.25 2.67 25.58
CA THR A 432 6.00 2.72 27.03
C THR A 432 6.55 1.55 27.85
N GLU A 433 6.81 0.41 27.20
CA GLU A 433 7.41 -0.77 27.83
C GLU A 433 8.92 -0.91 27.58
N LEU A 434 9.53 0.08 26.93
CA LEU A 434 10.95 0.05 26.60
C LEU A 434 11.81 0.03 27.86
N ARG A 435 12.71 -0.95 27.95
CA ARG A 435 13.62 -1.16 29.09
C ARG A 435 15.05 -0.76 28.75
N LYS A 436 15.50 -1.01 27.53
CA LYS A 436 16.82 -0.62 27.04
C LYS A 436 16.70 0.24 25.79
N LEU A 437 17.35 1.40 25.81
CA LEU A 437 17.54 2.27 24.66
C LEU A 437 19.03 2.52 24.45
N ASP A 438 19.56 2.12 23.29
CA ASP A 438 20.93 2.42 22.88
C ASP A 438 20.92 3.38 21.69
N LEU A 439 21.43 4.59 21.90
CA LEU A 439 21.59 5.64 20.88
C LEU A 439 23.05 6.03 20.70
N SER A 440 23.98 5.20 21.18
CA SER A 440 25.39 5.55 21.22
C SER A 440 26.07 5.59 19.85
N ASN A 441 27.18 6.30 19.74
CA ASN A 441 27.98 6.42 18.52
C ASN A 441 27.15 6.96 17.34
N ASN A 442 26.45 8.06 17.58
CA ASN A 442 25.70 8.80 16.55
C ASN A 442 26.14 10.26 16.57
N SER A 443 25.42 11.13 15.86
CA SER A 443 25.66 12.57 15.81
C SER A 443 24.45 13.33 16.38
N PHE A 444 23.87 12.83 17.47
CA PHE A 444 22.77 13.51 18.15
C PHE A 444 23.26 14.82 18.77
N THR A 445 22.44 15.87 18.64
CA THR A 445 22.68 17.23 19.11
C THR A 445 21.53 17.72 19.99
N GLY A 446 21.68 18.90 20.60
CA GLY A 446 20.68 19.45 21.51
C GLY A 446 20.77 18.85 22.91
N GLY A 447 19.76 19.10 23.74
CA GLY A 447 19.71 18.60 25.12
C GLY A 447 19.16 17.17 25.22
N VAL A 448 19.52 16.48 26.30
CA VAL A 448 18.88 15.19 26.65
C VAL A 448 17.42 15.45 27.02
N PRO A 449 16.44 14.84 26.31
CA PRO A 449 15.03 15.16 26.54
C PRO A 449 14.51 14.71 27.91
N GLU A 450 13.64 15.52 28.50
CA GLU A 450 13.02 15.23 29.80
C GLU A 450 12.08 14.02 29.75
N PHE A 451 11.47 13.71 28.59
CA PHE A 451 10.57 12.57 28.46
C PHE A 451 11.25 11.22 28.77
N LEU A 452 12.58 11.10 28.61
CA LEU A 452 13.32 9.89 28.97
C LEU A 452 13.20 9.58 30.47
N ALA A 453 13.06 10.61 31.30
CA ALA A 453 12.78 10.43 32.72
C ALA A 453 11.35 9.92 32.96
N SER A 454 10.38 10.26 32.11
CA SER A 454 8.97 9.83 32.25
C SER A 454 8.71 8.36 31.86
N MET A 455 9.63 7.74 31.11
CA MET A 455 9.49 6.36 30.62
C MET A 455 9.78 5.34 31.74
N LYS A 456 8.75 4.96 32.50
CA LYS A 456 8.87 4.19 33.75
C LYS A 456 9.60 2.85 33.62
N SER A 457 9.40 2.13 32.50
CA SER A 457 10.02 0.82 32.26
C SER A 457 11.50 0.88 31.88
N LEU A 458 11.99 2.06 31.51
CA LEU A 458 13.36 2.27 31.03
C LEU A 458 14.35 2.06 32.19
N SER A 459 15.32 1.18 32.01
CA SER A 459 16.34 0.84 33.01
C SER A 459 17.77 1.02 32.50
N ILE A 460 17.96 1.07 31.18
CA ILE A 460 19.27 1.30 30.55
C ILE A 460 19.12 2.33 29.43
N ILE A 461 19.93 3.39 29.49
CA ILE A 461 20.05 4.40 28.45
C ILE A 461 21.53 4.58 28.13
N ASN A 462 21.89 4.32 26.87
CA ASN A 462 23.23 4.58 26.38
C ASN A 462 23.23 5.70 25.34
N LEU A 463 23.81 6.84 25.70
CA LEU A 463 23.97 8.04 24.86
C LEU A 463 25.44 8.33 24.55
N ASN A 464 26.34 7.38 24.79
CA ASN A 464 27.78 7.59 24.60
C ASN A 464 28.10 8.04 23.17
N TRP A 465 29.18 8.82 22.99
CA TRP A 465 29.72 9.21 21.69
C TRP A 465 28.67 9.88 20.80
N ASN A 466 28.21 11.05 21.22
CA ASN A 466 27.30 11.94 20.51
C ASN A 466 27.74 13.39 20.71
N ASP A 467 27.02 14.34 20.12
CA ASP A 467 27.25 15.79 20.22
C ASP A 467 26.21 16.49 21.13
N LEU A 468 25.70 15.77 22.14
CA LEU A 468 24.69 16.30 23.06
C LEU A 468 25.24 17.43 23.92
N THR A 469 24.38 18.39 24.25
CA THR A 469 24.76 19.66 24.88
C THR A 469 23.83 20.03 26.02
N GLY A 470 24.31 20.86 26.95
CA GLY A 470 23.47 21.45 28.00
C GLY A 470 23.31 20.54 29.23
N PRO A 471 22.45 20.95 30.18
CA PRO A 471 22.28 20.25 31.44
C PRO A 471 21.47 18.97 31.30
N LEU A 472 21.82 17.95 32.08
CA LEU A 472 20.98 16.76 32.24
C LEU A 472 19.68 17.11 32.99
N PRO A 473 18.50 16.61 32.56
CA PRO A 473 17.26 16.81 33.29
C PRO A 473 17.35 16.27 34.73
N LYS A 474 16.93 17.08 35.71
CA LYS A 474 16.96 16.69 37.13
C LYS A 474 16.22 15.39 37.41
N LEU A 475 15.04 15.21 36.79
CA LEU A 475 14.26 13.98 36.90
C LEU A 475 15.01 12.76 36.37
N LEU A 476 15.87 12.92 35.37
CA LEU A 476 16.67 11.82 34.83
C LEU A 476 17.80 11.43 35.79
N LEU A 477 18.47 12.42 36.39
CA LEU A 477 19.47 12.21 37.44
C LEU A 477 18.87 11.53 38.68
N ASP A 478 17.65 11.89 39.08
CA ASP A 478 16.96 11.24 40.18
C ASP A 478 16.60 9.79 39.86
N ARG A 479 16.29 9.47 38.61
CA ARG A 479 16.11 8.07 38.18
C ARG A 479 17.41 7.28 38.17
N GLU A 480 18.53 7.90 37.80
CA GLU A 480 19.86 7.27 37.86
C GLU A 480 20.19 6.84 39.29
N LYS A 481 19.94 7.71 40.28
CA LYS A 481 20.09 7.37 41.71
C LYS A 481 19.18 6.21 42.16
N ASN A 482 18.07 5.99 41.47
CA ASN A 482 17.11 4.93 41.74
C ASN A 482 17.29 3.68 40.85
N GLY A 483 18.47 3.49 40.25
CA GLY A 483 18.85 2.25 39.56
C GLY A 483 18.76 2.28 38.03
N LEU A 484 18.35 3.40 37.41
CA LEU A 484 18.50 3.60 35.97
C LEU A 484 20.00 3.67 35.62
N LYS A 485 20.47 2.87 34.67
CA LYS A 485 21.84 2.97 34.16
C LYS A 485 21.90 3.95 32.99
N LEU A 486 22.44 5.14 33.22
CA LEU A 486 22.69 6.16 32.20
C LEU A 486 24.19 6.19 31.84
N THR A 487 24.52 6.12 30.56
CA THR A 487 25.90 6.33 30.08
C THR A 487 25.95 7.44 29.03
N ILE A 488 26.81 8.44 29.27
CA ILE A 488 26.91 9.67 28.45
C ILE A 488 28.36 10.02 28.04
N GLN A 489 29.29 9.09 28.16
CA GLN A 489 30.71 9.29 27.82
C GLN A 489 30.88 9.79 26.39
N GLY A 490 31.83 10.69 26.14
CA GLY A 490 32.09 11.18 24.78
C GLY A 490 31.14 12.28 24.32
N ASN A 491 30.37 12.90 25.23
CA ASN A 491 29.57 14.11 24.99
C ASN A 491 30.20 15.31 25.73
N PRO A 492 31.24 15.97 25.19
CA PRO A 492 32.03 16.95 25.94
C PRO A 492 31.27 18.22 26.36
N LYS A 493 30.08 18.45 25.80
CA LYS A 493 29.24 19.63 26.04
C LYS A 493 28.07 19.36 27.01
N LEU A 494 27.95 18.15 27.56
CA LEU A 494 26.99 17.84 28.62
C LEU A 494 27.51 18.28 29.99
N CYS A 495 26.62 18.78 30.85
CA CYS A 495 26.94 19.22 32.21
C CYS A 495 25.95 18.63 33.25
N ASN A 496 26.44 18.33 34.46
CA ASN A 496 25.68 17.61 35.49
C ASN A 496 24.75 18.48 36.37
N ASP A 497 24.85 19.82 36.32
CA ASP A 497 23.95 20.73 37.04
C ASP A 497 24.08 22.17 36.49
N ALA A 498 23.39 23.14 37.11
CA ALA A 498 23.34 24.58 36.82
C ALA A 498 24.70 25.32 36.64
N SER A 499 25.84 24.61 36.66
CA SER A 499 27.18 25.12 36.30
C SER A 499 27.42 25.23 34.79
N CYS A 500 26.41 24.95 33.95
CA CYS A 500 26.32 25.50 32.59
C CYS A 500 26.15 27.05 32.61
N LYS A 501 26.94 27.76 33.42
CA LYS A 501 27.25 29.16 33.25
C LYS A 501 28.37 29.22 32.23
N ASN A 502 28.04 29.69 31.04
CA ASN A 502 29.05 30.09 30.07
C ASN A 502 30.02 31.07 30.74
N ASN A 503 31.31 30.71 30.80
CA ASN A 503 32.38 31.70 30.83
C ASN A 503 32.48 32.35 29.44
N ASN A 504 31.41 33.01 29.01
CA ASN A 504 31.45 33.97 27.93
C ASN A 504 30.79 35.24 28.46
N ASN A 505 31.63 36.17 28.91
CA ASN A 505 31.31 37.60 28.87
C ASN A 505 31.25 38.05 27.40
N GLN A 506 30.30 37.49 26.66
CA GLN A 506 29.73 38.11 25.49
C GLN A 506 28.23 38.08 25.74
N THR A 507 27.78 39.17 26.36
CA THR A 507 26.42 39.67 26.25
C THR A 507 25.93 39.48 24.81
N TYR A 508 25.13 38.44 24.59
CA TYR A 508 24.25 38.40 23.45
C TYR A 508 23.24 39.53 23.66
N ILE A 509 23.49 40.65 23.00
CA ILE A 509 22.46 41.64 22.73
C ILE A 509 21.43 40.90 21.89
N VAL A 510 20.31 40.53 22.51
CA VAL A 510 19.08 40.21 21.79
C VAL A 510 18.87 41.32 20.76
N PRO A 511 18.63 41.02 19.47
CA PRO A 511 18.31 42.05 18.51
C PRO A 511 16.89 42.57 18.79
N VAL A 512 16.77 43.47 19.77
CA VAL A 512 15.64 44.42 19.90
C VAL A 512 15.67 45.44 18.75
N VAL A 513 16.65 45.36 17.84
CA VAL A 513 16.74 46.21 16.65
C VAL A 513 15.88 45.71 15.48
N ALA A 514 15.35 44.48 15.52
CA ALA A 514 14.47 43.98 14.45
C ALA A 514 13.01 44.49 14.55
N SER A 515 12.58 45.02 15.70
CA SER A 515 11.23 45.55 15.92
C SER A 515 11.13 47.07 15.73
N VAL A 516 12.23 47.81 15.86
CA VAL A 516 12.22 49.27 15.67
C VAL A 516 12.38 49.65 14.19
N ALA A 517 13.24 48.94 13.45
CA ALA A 517 13.44 49.19 12.02
C ALA A 517 12.18 48.86 11.19
N SER A 518 11.48 47.78 11.54
CA SER A 518 10.24 47.36 10.87
C SER A 518 9.07 48.32 11.15
N VAL A 519 8.96 48.84 12.38
CA VAL A 519 7.97 49.87 12.73
C VAL A 519 8.28 51.20 12.03
N LEU A 520 9.55 51.62 11.95
CA LEU A 520 9.95 52.83 11.23
C LEU A 520 9.69 52.73 9.72
N ILE A 521 9.90 51.56 9.12
CA ILE A 521 9.59 51.31 7.69
C ILE A 521 8.08 51.33 7.45
N ILE A 522 7.27 50.74 8.35
CA ILE A 522 5.80 50.77 8.24
C ILE A 522 5.27 52.20 8.38
N ILE A 523 5.82 53.00 9.29
CA ILE A 523 5.46 54.41 9.45
C ILE A 523 5.86 55.23 8.21
N ALA A 524 7.06 55.02 7.65
CA ALA A 524 7.50 55.69 6.44
C ALA A 524 6.62 55.35 5.22
N VAL A 525 6.22 54.09 5.07
CA VAL A 525 5.31 53.63 4.01
C VAL A 525 3.90 54.20 4.19
N LEU A 526 3.39 54.30 5.43
CA LEU A 526 2.10 54.92 5.71
C LEU A 526 2.10 56.43 5.43
N ILE A 527 3.19 57.13 5.75
CA ILE A 527 3.37 58.55 5.42
C ILE A 527 3.42 58.74 3.89
N LEU A 528 4.16 57.89 3.17
CA LEU A 528 4.18 57.88 1.70
C LEU A 528 2.79 57.66 1.09
N ILE A 529 2.04 56.68 1.59
CA ILE A 529 0.67 56.39 1.13
C ILE A 529 -0.27 57.58 1.40
N LEU A 530 -0.13 58.28 2.53
CA LEU A 530 -0.93 59.46 2.86
C LEU A 530 -0.56 60.67 1.98
N VAL A 531 0.71 60.85 1.64
CA VAL A 531 1.19 61.89 0.72
C VAL A 531 0.70 61.62 -0.71
N PHE A 532 0.73 60.37 -1.17
CA PHE A 532 0.22 59.98 -2.48
C PHE A 532 -1.32 59.99 -2.56
N LYS A 533 -2.04 59.78 -1.46
CA LYS A 533 -3.51 59.97 -1.41
C LYS A 533 -3.97 61.42 -1.42
N LYS A 534 -3.07 62.38 -1.14
CA LYS A 534 -3.40 63.82 -1.12
C LYS A 534 -3.23 64.53 -2.47
N ARG A 535 -2.75 63.82 -3.50
CA ARG A 535 -2.72 64.31 -4.88
C ARG A 535 -3.77 63.59 -5.73
N ARG A 536 -5.02 64.05 -5.64
CA ARG A 536 -5.98 63.91 -6.74
C ARG A 536 -5.94 65.20 -7.57
N PRO A 537 -5.73 65.14 -8.89
CA PRO A 537 -6.14 66.21 -9.79
C PRO A 537 -7.62 66.02 -10.18
N THR A 538 -8.27 67.15 -10.35
CA THR A 538 -9.68 67.41 -10.60
C THR A 538 -10.05 67.14 -12.07
N GLN A 539 -11.31 66.79 -12.29
CA GLN A 539 -11.99 66.49 -13.55
C GLN A 539 -12.42 67.78 -14.30
N VAL A 540 -12.30 67.86 -15.63
CA VAL A 540 -13.14 68.70 -16.54
C VAL A 540 -13.20 68.08 -17.96
N ASP A 541 -14.40 68.14 -18.56
CA ASP A 541 -14.89 67.60 -19.85
C ASP A 541 -14.39 68.27 -21.15
N SER A 542 -14.53 67.54 -22.28
CA SER A 542 -15.20 67.90 -23.57
C SER A 542 -14.49 67.49 -24.90
N LEU A 543 -15.30 66.95 -25.83
CA LEU A 543 -15.10 66.36 -27.19
C LEU A 543 -14.54 67.35 -28.28
N PRO A 544 -14.35 66.98 -29.58
CA PRO A 544 -14.07 65.70 -30.27
C PRO A 544 -12.96 65.76 -31.40
N THR A 545 -12.76 64.60 -32.07
CA THR A 545 -12.56 64.38 -33.54
C THR A 545 -11.17 64.09 -34.18
N VAL A 546 -11.18 62.96 -34.91
CA VAL A 546 -10.45 62.52 -36.15
C VAL A 546 -8.98 62.04 -36.11
N GLN A 547 -8.88 60.73 -36.40
CA GLN A 547 -7.86 59.91 -37.10
C GLN A 547 -6.59 60.56 -37.65
N HIS A 548 -5.45 59.89 -37.42
CA HIS A 548 -4.63 59.29 -38.49
C HIS A 548 -3.60 58.26 -37.95
N GLY A 549 -3.67 57.03 -38.49
CA GLY A 549 -2.59 56.07 -38.77
C GLY A 549 -1.54 55.69 -37.72
N LEU A 550 -1.65 54.48 -37.16
CA LEU A 550 -0.52 53.70 -36.62
C LEU A 550 0.04 52.76 -37.71
N PRO A 551 1.36 52.70 -37.93
CA PRO A 551 2.03 51.51 -38.44
C PRO A 551 2.47 50.60 -37.28
N ASP A 552 2.34 49.30 -37.51
CA ASP A 552 2.64 48.17 -36.62
C ASP A 552 3.99 48.26 -35.88
N ARG A 553 3.98 47.88 -34.59
CA ARG A 553 5.16 47.41 -33.85
C ARG A 553 5.09 45.90 -33.67
N PRO A 554 6.20 45.16 -33.84
CA PRO A 554 6.17 43.71 -34.01
C PRO A 554 5.96 42.97 -32.69
N SER A 555 5.22 41.87 -32.78
CA SER A 555 5.15 40.78 -31.82
C SER A 555 6.55 40.26 -31.45
N ILE A 556 6.83 40.12 -30.15
CA ILE A 556 8.00 39.37 -29.68
C ILE A 556 7.77 37.89 -30.02
N PHE A 557 8.53 37.44 -31.02
CA PHE A 557 8.68 36.06 -31.43
C PHE A 557 9.56 35.35 -30.39
N THR A 558 9.05 34.37 -29.67
CA THR A 558 9.88 33.43 -28.89
C THR A 558 10.05 32.15 -29.70
N GLN A 559 11.10 32.09 -30.52
CA GLN A 559 11.59 30.81 -31.05
C GLN A 559 12.33 30.08 -29.92
N THR A 560 11.75 28.98 -29.42
CA THR A 560 12.45 28.06 -28.52
C THR A 560 13.40 27.19 -29.33
N LYS A 561 14.72 27.40 -29.18
CA LYS A 561 15.75 26.53 -29.77
C LYS A 561 16.08 25.40 -28.78
N ARG A 562 16.09 24.16 -29.24
CA ARG A 562 16.48 22.98 -28.45
C ARG A 562 17.97 22.72 -28.65
N PHE A 563 18.66 22.35 -27.57
CA PHE A 563 20.07 21.97 -27.57
C PHE A 563 20.20 20.54 -27.00
N THR A 564 21.15 19.76 -27.50
CA THR A 564 21.52 18.47 -26.91
C THR A 564 22.41 18.68 -25.68
N TYR A 565 22.55 17.66 -24.83
CA TYR A 565 23.42 17.76 -23.66
C TYR A 565 24.88 18.05 -24.03
N SER A 566 25.40 17.40 -25.08
CA SER A 566 26.78 17.61 -25.57
C SER A 566 26.98 19.03 -26.12
N GLU A 567 25.97 19.64 -26.72
CA GLU A 567 26.02 21.04 -27.12
C GLU A 567 26.06 21.96 -25.89
N VAL A 568 25.25 21.70 -24.86
CA VAL A 568 25.24 22.50 -23.63
C VAL A 568 26.57 22.38 -22.87
N GLU A 569 27.15 21.19 -22.83
CA GLU A 569 28.47 20.93 -22.21
C GLU A 569 29.58 21.70 -22.95
N ALA A 570 29.57 21.70 -24.29
CA ALA A 570 30.50 22.50 -25.08
C ALA A 570 30.29 24.02 -24.92
N LEU A 571 29.04 24.47 -24.83
CA LEU A 571 28.70 25.89 -24.65
C LEU A 571 29.15 26.44 -23.28
N THR A 572 29.29 25.57 -22.27
CA THR A 572 29.64 25.93 -20.88
C THR A 572 31.07 25.59 -20.50
N ASP A 573 31.88 25.15 -21.47
CA ASP A 573 33.25 24.67 -21.25
C ASP A 573 33.31 23.60 -20.15
N ASN A 574 32.53 22.52 -20.33
CA ASN A 574 32.36 21.45 -19.34
C ASN A 574 31.87 21.94 -17.97
N PHE A 575 30.98 22.94 -17.95
CA PHE A 575 30.39 23.52 -16.73
C PHE A 575 31.43 24.11 -15.75
N GLU A 576 32.56 24.63 -16.25
CA GLU A 576 33.68 25.09 -15.42
C GLU A 576 33.31 26.29 -14.52
N ARG A 577 32.55 27.26 -15.06
CA ARG A 577 32.29 28.53 -14.39
C ARG A 577 30.88 28.63 -13.81
N VAL A 578 30.78 28.51 -12.49
CA VAL A 578 29.54 28.73 -11.72
C VAL A 578 29.24 30.22 -11.57
N LEU A 579 28.02 30.63 -11.89
CA LEU A 579 27.48 31.97 -11.69
C LEU A 579 26.70 32.10 -10.37
N GLY A 580 26.12 31.00 -9.88
CA GLY A 580 25.41 30.95 -8.60
C GLY A 580 24.68 29.61 -8.39
N GLU A 581 24.30 29.34 -7.13
CA GLU A 581 23.58 28.14 -6.74
C GLU A 581 22.32 28.53 -5.95
N GLY A 582 21.20 27.89 -6.27
CA GLY A 582 19.91 28.09 -5.60
C GLY A 582 19.13 26.78 -5.47
N GLY A 583 17.91 26.86 -4.95
CA GLY A 583 17.11 25.67 -4.60
C GLY A 583 16.76 24.71 -5.75
N PHE A 584 16.96 25.12 -7.00
CA PHE A 584 16.65 24.34 -8.21
C PHE A 584 17.89 23.84 -8.97
N GLY A 585 19.10 24.07 -8.44
CA GLY A 585 20.36 23.66 -9.04
C GLY A 585 21.33 24.81 -9.33
N VAL A 586 22.45 24.46 -9.95
CA VAL A 586 23.58 25.36 -10.21
C VAL A 586 23.40 26.05 -11.57
N VAL A 587 23.70 27.34 -11.61
CA VAL A 587 23.71 28.15 -12.83
C VAL A 587 25.17 28.32 -13.28
N TYR A 588 25.45 27.92 -14.53
CA TYR A 588 26.75 28.02 -15.17
C TYR A 588 26.76 29.12 -16.21
N HIS A 589 27.93 29.70 -16.45
CA HIS A 589 28.17 30.60 -17.57
C HIS A 589 28.42 29.80 -18.84
N GLY A 590 27.81 30.21 -19.96
CA GLY A 590 28.11 29.66 -21.28
C GLY A 590 28.18 30.73 -22.37
N ILE A 591 28.59 30.35 -23.58
CA ILE A 591 28.71 31.25 -24.73
C ILE A 591 28.05 30.62 -25.96
N LEU A 592 26.92 31.20 -26.39
CA LEU A 592 26.20 30.81 -27.60
C LEU A 592 26.81 31.50 -28.84
N ASN A 593 26.98 30.73 -29.93
CA ASN A 593 27.54 31.21 -31.22
C ASN A 593 28.89 31.96 -31.07
N GLY A 594 29.72 31.55 -30.11
CA GLY A 594 31.08 32.08 -29.90
C GLY A 594 31.17 33.53 -29.37
N THR A 595 30.05 34.24 -29.18
CA THR A 595 30.06 35.66 -28.78
C THR A 595 28.96 36.06 -27.80
N GLN A 596 27.87 35.30 -27.70
CA GLN A 596 26.72 35.67 -26.88
C GLN A 596 26.79 34.98 -25.51
N PRO A 597 27.00 35.70 -24.39
CA PRO A 597 26.97 35.09 -23.07
C PRO A 597 25.56 34.60 -22.72
N ILE A 598 25.48 33.39 -22.17
CA ILE A 598 24.25 32.74 -21.70
C ILE A 598 24.45 32.22 -20.28
N ALA A 599 23.34 32.05 -19.56
CA ALA A 599 23.31 31.35 -18.28
C ALA A 599 22.62 30.01 -18.48
N VAL A 600 23.30 28.92 -18.12
CA VAL A 600 22.79 27.55 -18.23
C VAL A 600 22.48 27.05 -16.83
N LYS A 601 21.20 26.84 -16.53
CA LYS A 601 20.79 26.26 -15.25
C LYS A 601 20.65 24.75 -15.42
N LEU A 602 21.39 23.99 -14.63
CA LEU A 602 21.27 22.53 -14.61
C LEU A 602 20.37 22.12 -13.44
N LEU A 603 19.35 21.30 -13.72
CA LEU A 603 18.50 20.75 -12.67
C LEU A 603 19.33 19.77 -11.81
N SER A 604 19.44 20.06 -10.52
CA SER A 604 20.14 19.18 -9.59
C SER A 604 19.29 17.94 -9.28
N GLN A 605 19.92 16.75 -9.28
CA GLN A 605 19.29 15.51 -8.79
C GLN A 605 18.97 15.53 -7.28
N SER A 606 19.56 16.47 -6.53
CA SER A 606 19.30 16.68 -5.10
C SER A 606 18.25 17.78 -4.81
N SER A 607 17.63 18.36 -5.84
CA SER A 607 16.61 19.41 -5.68
C SER A 607 15.35 18.87 -4.98
N VAL A 608 14.91 19.56 -3.93
CA VAL A 608 13.69 19.23 -3.16
C VAL A 608 12.41 19.66 -3.92
N GLN A 609 12.55 20.41 -5.02
CA GLN A 609 11.46 20.91 -5.85
C GLN A 609 11.58 20.35 -7.28
N GLY A 610 10.46 19.92 -7.86
CA GLY A 610 10.39 19.04 -9.02
C GLY A 610 10.63 19.70 -10.39
N TYR A 611 10.60 18.86 -11.43
CA TYR A 611 10.81 19.25 -12.83
C TYR A 611 9.80 20.30 -13.34
N LYS A 612 8.57 20.32 -12.80
CA LYS A 612 7.52 21.26 -13.20
C LYS A 612 7.84 22.70 -12.77
N GLU A 613 8.42 22.85 -11.58
CA GLU A 613 8.79 24.15 -11.01
C GLU A 613 10.03 24.71 -11.70
N PHE A 614 11.02 23.87 -12.02
CA PHE A 614 12.18 24.25 -12.84
C PHE A 614 11.76 24.80 -14.21
N LYS A 615 10.78 24.17 -14.87
CA LYS A 615 10.30 24.60 -16.18
C LYS A 615 9.60 25.96 -16.15
N ALA A 616 9.04 26.38 -15.02
CA ALA A 616 8.42 27.71 -14.89
C ALA A 616 9.44 28.85 -14.80
N GLU A 617 10.70 28.55 -14.43
CA GLU A 617 11.77 29.54 -14.24
C GLU A 617 12.66 29.70 -15.49
N VAL A 618 12.65 28.72 -16.39
CA VAL A 618 13.53 28.64 -17.58
C VAL A 618 12.77 28.95 -18.89
N CYS A 619 11.47 29.27 -18.82
CA CYS A 619 10.62 29.62 -19.97
C CYS A 619 10.48 31.11 -20.22
#